data_AF-A0A7S2Q9T1-F1
#
_entry.id   AF-A0A7S2Q9T1-F1
#
_cell.length_a   1.000
_cell.length_b   1.000
_cell.length_c   1.000
_cell.angle_alpha   90.00
_cell.angle_beta   90.00
_cell.angle_gamma   90.00
#
_symmetry.space_group_name_H-M   'P 1'
#
loop_
_entity.id
_entity.type
_entity.pdbx_description
1 polymer ?
#
loop_
_entity_poly.entity_id
_entity_poly.type
_entity_poly.pdbx_seq_one_letter_code
_entity_poly.pdbx_strand_id
1 'polypeptide(L)'
;MAPPRRGGGLRAFCAALGLSASALFLQGCGSHGRPSKPAADALGRMERHYRRDDGKLHHKASFKTLYRDSGKADREWKATPAEERVAKDNKAYTLQDFRSYYPSDWKARWQDASIATQMRTADDKKNYTIAEFKAYYPDIWPEKWAKAKAVACQECCGGLKHADCDLREKCTWNWDPLKKDWKTACVALERHYRRDDAKLHTENDFATPGRDAKAEWKATPA
;
A
#
# COMPACT_ATOMS: atom_id res chain seq x y z
N MET A 1 33.49 -30.93 -62.79
CA MET A 1 33.10 -30.12 -63.98
C MET A 1 32.47 -28.83 -63.50
N ALA A 2 32.98 -27.70 -63.99
CA ALA A 2 32.51 -26.34 -63.71
C ALA A 2 31.43 -25.91 -64.78
N PRO A 3 30.89 -24.67 -64.77
CA PRO A 3 29.45 -24.31 -64.84
C PRO A 3 29.00 -23.70 -66.21
N PRO A 4 27.78 -23.13 -66.39
CA PRO A 4 27.51 -21.67 -66.20
C PRO A 4 26.12 -21.32 -65.58
N ARG A 5 25.90 -20.23 -64.81
CA ARG A 5 25.72 -18.76 -65.12
C ARG A 5 24.44 -18.46 -65.95
N ARG A 6 23.60 -17.42 -65.75
CA ARG A 6 23.82 -16.01 -65.29
C ARG A 6 22.49 -15.22 -65.22
N GLY A 7 22.53 -14.09 -64.50
CA GLY A 7 21.71 -12.87 -64.75
C GLY A 7 20.87 -12.45 -63.54
N GLY A 8 21.00 -11.30 -62.89
CA GLY A 8 21.74 -10.04 -63.08
C GLY A 8 21.13 -9.04 -62.05
N GLY A 9 21.73 -7.95 -61.60
CA GLY A 9 23.05 -7.37 -61.77
C GLY A 9 23.19 -6.23 -60.75
N LEU A 10 24.36 -6.11 -60.13
CA LEU A 10 24.82 -4.87 -59.51
C LEU A 10 25.54 -4.05 -60.60
N ARG A 11 25.23 -2.76 -60.70
CA ARG A 11 26.20 -1.76 -61.14
C ARG A 11 26.15 -0.56 -60.21
N ALA A 12 27.14 -0.53 -59.34
CA ALA A 12 27.62 0.67 -58.68
C ALA A 12 28.30 1.57 -59.71
N PHE A 13 27.96 2.86 -59.71
CA PHE A 13 28.80 3.90 -60.28
C PHE A 13 29.55 4.57 -59.13
N CYS A 14 30.85 4.32 -59.05
CA CYS A 14 31.78 5.19 -58.35
C CYS A 14 32.22 6.28 -59.33
N ALA A 15 31.96 7.54 -59.00
CA ALA A 15 32.74 8.67 -59.47
C ALA A 15 33.45 9.26 -58.25
N ALA A 16 34.77 9.14 -58.24
CA ALA A 16 35.65 9.83 -57.30
C ALA A 16 35.95 11.24 -57.84
N LEU A 17 36.02 12.23 -56.95
CA LEU A 17 37.12 13.20 -56.80
C LEU A 17 36.68 14.32 -55.85
N GLY A 18 37.46 14.52 -54.79
CA GLY A 18 37.29 15.63 -53.86
C GLY A 18 37.94 15.34 -52.52
N LEU A 19 39.26 15.54 -52.42
CA LEU A 19 39.99 15.53 -51.17
C LEU A 19 39.43 16.58 -50.21
N SER A 20 39.04 16.18 -48.99
CA SER A 20 39.37 16.92 -47.77
C SER A 20 39.20 16.01 -46.55
N ALA A 21 40.25 15.94 -45.74
CA ALA A 21 40.30 15.16 -44.52
C ALA A 21 39.42 15.77 -43.44
N SER A 22 38.56 14.97 -42.82
CA SER A 22 38.14 15.13 -41.42
C SER A 22 37.52 13.82 -40.96
N ALA A 23 38.27 13.08 -40.14
CA ALA A 23 37.75 11.99 -39.36
C ALA A 23 36.79 12.54 -38.30
N LEU A 24 35.56 12.04 -38.24
CA LEU A 24 34.70 12.14 -37.07
C LEU A 24 33.71 10.97 -37.05
N PHE A 25 34.04 10.02 -36.18
CA PHE A 25 33.21 9.03 -35.50
C PHE A 25 31.80 8.75 -36.04
N LEU A 26 31.63 7.55 -36.61
CA LEU A 26 30.35 6.84 -36.62
C LEU A 26 29.96 6.51 -35.17
N GLN A 27 29.22 7.41 -34.55
CA GLN A 27 28.58 7.18 -33.27
C GLN A 27 27.40 6.23 -33.51
N GLY A 28 27.57 4.98 -33.08
CA GLY A 28 26.53 3.97 -33.11
C GLY A 28 25.26 4.47 -32.41
N CYS A 29 24.11 4.21 -33.04
CA CYS A 29 22.81 4.37 -32.43
C CYS A 29 22.66 3.39 -31.26
N GLY A 30 23.23 3.75 -30.11
CA GLY A 30 22.93 3.14 -28.83
C GLY A 30 21.45 3.38 -28.54
N SER A 31 20.71 2.30 -28.33
CA SER A 31 19.31 2.29 -27.97
C SER A 31 19.06 3.29 -26.84
N HIS A 32 18.33 4.38 -27.14
CA HIS A 32 17.89 5.33 -26.13
C HIS A 32 17.01 4.60 -25.13
N GLY A 33 17.57 4.29 -23.96
CA GLY A 33 16.81 3.95 -22.77
C GLY A 33 15.81 5.05 -22.53
N ARG A 34 14.52 4.71 -22.62
CA ARG A 34 13.42 5.60 -22.29
C ARG A 34 13.68 6.17 -20.88
N PRO A 35 13.76 7.50 -20.70
CA PRO A 35 13.94 8.06 -19.36
C PRO A 35 12.73 7.65 -18.52
N SER A 36 12.97 6.75 -17.55
CA SER A 36 11.97 6.44 -16.54
C SER A 36 11.74 7.70 -15.70
N LYS A 37 10.47 8.03 -15.45
CA LYS A 37 10.12 9.17 -14.58
C LYS A 37 10.69 8.89 -13.18
N PRO A 38 11.49 9.79 -12.59
CA PRO A 38 12.12 9.55 -11.28
C PRO A 38 11.11 9.27 -10.15
N ALA A 39 9.88 9.77 -10.27
CA ALA A 39 8.80 9.49 -9.34
C ALA A 39 8.27 8.04 -9.40
N ALA A 40 8.26 7.42 -10.59
CA ALA A 40 7.87 6.01 -10.73
C ALA A 40 8.96 5.10 -10.14
N ASP A 41 10.22 5.46 -10.34
CA ASP A 41 11.36 4.71 -9.79
C ASP A 41 11.44 4.84 -8.26
N ALA A 42 11.09 5.99 -7.69
CA ALA A 42 11.04 6.17 -6.24
C ALA A 42 9.92 5.33 -5.58
N LEU A 43 8.74 5.27 -6.20
CA LEU A 43 7.63 4.43 -5.72
C LEU A 43 8.00 2.94 -5.77
N GLY A 44 8.51 2.47 -6.91
CA GLY A 44 8.88 1.05 -7.07
C GLY A 44 10.00 0.58 -6.13
N ARG A 45 10.82 1.50 -5.59
CA ARG A 45 11.82 1.17 -4.57
C ARG A 45 11.25 1.10 -3.15
N MET A 46 10.18 1.83 -2.84
CA MET A 46 9.60 1.87 -1.50
C MET A 46 8.45 0.87 -1.34
N GLU A 47 7.77 0.53 -2.44
CA GLU A 47 6.69 -0.44 -2.44
C GLU A 47 7.18 -1.82 -1.99
N ARG A 48 6.37 -2.47 -1.17
CA ARG A 48 6.57 -3.85 -0.71
C ARG A 48 5.28 -4.62 -0.90
N HIS A 49 5.42 -5.91 -1.17
CA HIS A 49 4.30 -6.85 -1.22
C HIS A 49 4.59 -8.02 -0.28
N TYR A 50 3.52 -8.62 0.24
CA TYR A 50 3.64 -9.85 1.02
C TYR A 50 4.07 -11.00 0.11
N ARG A 51 5.10 -11.76 0.42
CA ARG A 51 5.51 -12.88 -0.43
C ARG A 51 4.68 -14.13 -0.12
N ARG A 52 4.30 -14.88 -1.16
CA ARG A 52 3.59 -16.16 -1.04
C ARG A 52 4.23 -17.10 -0.01
N ASP A 53 5.54 -17.32 -0.14
CA ASP A 53 6.26 -18.38 0.58
C ASP A 53 6.38 -18.14 2.08
N ASP A 54 6.56 -16.90 2.55
CA ASP A 54 6.76 -16.59 3.97
C ASP A 54 5.68 -15.68 4.57
N GLY A 55 4.82 -15.08 3.75
CA GLY A 55 3.81 -14.13 4.21
C GLY A 55 4.42 -12.86 4.80
N LYS A 56 5.65 -12.49 4.40
CA LYS A 56 6.36 -11.30 4.88
C LYS A 56 6.49 -10.25 3.78
N LEU A 57 6.71 -8.99 4.18
CA LEU A 57 6.87 -7.87 3.25
C LEU A 57 8.25 -7.88 2.58
N HIS A 58 8.27 -7.83 1.25
CA HIS A 58 9.48 -7.77 0.43
C HIS A 58 9.36 -6.69 -0.64
N HIS A 59 10.47 -6.04 -0.97
CA HIS A 59 10.56 -5.14 -2.12
C HIS A 59 10.56 -5.90 -3.44
N LYS A 60 10.17 -5.24 -4.53
CA LYS A 60 10.13 -5.86 -5.87
C LYS A 60 11.49 -6.42 -6.32
N ALA A 61 12.59 -5.81 -5.87
CA ALA A 61 13.94 -6.30 -6.15
C ALA A 61 14.15 -7.73 -5.61
N SER A 62 13.69 -8.02 -4.39
CA SER A 62 13.81 -9.36 -3.78
C SER A 62 13.07 -10.43 -4.59
N PHE A 63 11.94 -10.09 -5.23
CA PHE A 63 11.21 -11.02 -6.09
C PHE A 63 12.03 -11.41 -7.32
N LYS A 64 12.77 -10.47 -7.94
CA LYS A 64 13.61 -10.76 -9.11
C LYS A 64 14.82 -11.63 -8.77
N THR A 65 15.38 -11.46 -7.57
CA THR A 65 16.50 -12.31 -7.11
C THR A 65 16.05 -13.74 -6.84
N LEU A 66 14.84 -13.92 -6.29
CA LEU A 66 14.32 -15.24 -5.93
C LEU A 66 13.72 -15.98 -7.14
N TYR A 67 12.94 -15.28 -7.96
CA TYR A 67 12.37 -15.83 -9.18
C TYR A 67 13.29 -15.45 -10.35
N ARG A 68 14.24 -16.33 -10.65
CA ARG A 68 15.17 -16.20 -11.80
C ARG A 68 14.44 -15.90 -13.12
N ASP A 69 13.20 -16.36 -13.24
CA ASP A 69 12.27 -15.99 -14.30
C ASP A 69 11.54 -14.68 -13.94
N SER A 70 11.84 -13.62 -14.67
CA SER A 70 11.24 -12.29 -14.47
C SER A 70 9.72 -12.29 -14.65
N GLY A 71 9.19 -13.14 -15.53
CA GLY A 71 7.75 -13.30 -15.73
C GLY A 71 7.06 -13.91 -14.51
N LYS A 72 7.68 -14.88 -13.85
CA LYS A 72 7.20 -15.43 -12.57
C LYS A 72 7.29 -14.39 -11.47
N ALA A 73 8.38 -13.64 -11.38
CA ALA A 73 8.53 -12.56 -10.39
C ALA A 73 7.39 -11.55 -10.47
N ASP A 74 7.05 -11.09 -11.67
CA ASP A 74 5.96 -10.12 -11.87
C ASP A 74 4.57 -10.72 -11.61
N ARG A 75 4.35 -12.01 -11.91
CA ARG A 75 3.10 -12.70 -11.58
C ARG A 75 2.91 -12.80 -10.06
N GLU A 76 3.94 -13.21 -9.32
CA GLU A 76 3.86 -13.32 -7.85
C GLU A 76 3.69 -11.95 -7.19
N TRP A 77 4.39 -10.93 -7.70
CA TRP A 77 4.21 -9.54 -7.24
C TRP A 77 2.76 -9.09 -7.38
N LYS A 78 2.15 -9.33 -8.54
CA LYS A 78 0.74 -8.95 -8.79
C LYS A 78 -0.26 -9.81 -8.01
N ALA A 79 0.05 -11.07 -7.77
CA ALA A 79 -0.85 -12.01 -7.08
C ALA A 79 -0.93 -11.77 -5.58
N THR A 80 0.03 -11.06 -5.00
CA THR A 80 0.14 -10.87 -3.56
C THR A 80 -0.21 -9.45 -3.15
N PRO A 81 -0.78 -9.26 -1.94
CA PRO A 81 -1.21 -7.94 -1.49
C PRO A 81 -0.01 -7.00 -1.29
N ALA A 82 -0.19 -5.75 -1.71
CA ALA A 82 0.74 -4.67 -1.43
C ALA A 82 0.74 -4.32 0.06
N GLU A 83 1.82 -3.74 0.56
CA GLU A 83 1.89 -3.12 1.87
C GLU A 83 0.85 -1.99 1.97
N GLU A 84 0.19 -1.93 3.13
CA GLU A 84 -0.61 -0.79 3.50
C GLU A 84 -0.04 -0.16 4.78
N ARG A 85 -0.22 1.15 4.91
CA ARG A 85 0.15 1.90 6.13
C ARG A 85 -0.99 2.76 6.62
N VAL A 86 -1.03 2.97 7.93
CA VAL A 86 -2.08 3.75 8.59
C VAL A 86 -1.82 5.24 8.40
N ALA A 87 -2.76 5.94 7.78
CA ALA A 87 -2.71 7.39 7.58
C ALA A 87 -3.34 8.15 8.75
N LYS A 88 -3.40 9.49 8.65
CA LYS A 88 -3.84 10.39 9.72
C LYS A 88 -5.32 10.25 10.04
N ASP A 89 -6.14 9.81 9.09
CA ASP A 89 -7.54 9.48 9.30
C ASP A 89 -7.76 8.08 9.90
N ASN A 90 -6.69 7.42 10.33
CA ASN A 90 -6.69 6.09 10.93
C ASN A 90 -7.23 5.00 9.99
N LYS A 91 -7.04 5.18 8.67
CA LYS A 91 -7.29 4.17 7.64
C LYS A 91 -6.00 3.67 7.02
N ALA A 92 -6.04 2.47 6.47
CA ALA A 92 -4.92 1.86 5.76
C ALA A 92 -4.95 2.24 4.28
N TYR A 93 -3.77 2.56 3.74
CA TYR A 93 -3.60 2.92 2.33
C TYR A 93 -2.39 2.21 1.74
N THR A 94 -2.50 1.79 0.48
CA THR A 94 -1.34 1.36 -0.31
C THR A 94 -0.41 2.55 -0.55
N LEU A 95 0.83 2.30 -0.97
CA LEU A 95 1.78 3.39 -1.27
C LEU A 95 1.23 4.38 -2.31
N GLN A 96 0.54 3.87 -3.33
CA GLN A 96 -0.06 4.68 -4.39
C GLN A 96 -1.20 5.56 -3.86
N ASP A 97 -2.08 4.99 -3.05
CA ASP A 97 -3.21 5.74 -2.48
C ASP A 97 -2.74 6.73 -1.41
N PHE A 98 -1.74 6.34 -0.61
CA PHE A 98 -1.13 7.19 0.42
C PHE A 98 -0.46 8.42 -0.20
N ARG A 99 0.19 8.24 -1.36
CA ARG A 99 0.72 9.36 -2.16
C ARG A 99 -0.38 10.31 -2.61
N SER A 100 -1.53 9.76 -3.01
CA SER A 100 -2.68 10.56 -3.44
C SER A 100 -3.31 11.31 -2.26
N TYR A 101 -3.30 10.70 -1.08
CA TYR A 101 -3.81 11.29 0.16
C TYR A 101 -2.88 12.40 0.71
N TYR A 102 -1.56 12.29 0.53
CA TYR A 102 -0.56 13.28 0.97
C TYR A 102 0.28 13.84 -0.20
N PRO A 103 -0.28 14.69 -1.08
CA PRO A 103 0.35 15.02 -2.37
C PRO A 103 1.76 15.64 -2.27
N SER A 104 2.08 16.35 -1.19
CA SER A 104 3.35 17.08 -1.02
C SER A 104 4.41 16.34 -0.20
N ASP A 105 4.02 15.66 0.88
CA ASP A 105 4.94 15.10 1.88
C ASP A 105 4.76 13.59 2.12
N TRP A 106 4.05 12.90 1.21
CA TRP A 106 3.75 11.46 1.35
C TRP A 106 4.96 10.59 1.65
N LYS A 107 6.15 10.92 1.13
CA LYS A 107 7.33 10.06 1.29
C LYS A 107 7.78 9.99 2.75
N ALA A 108 7.93 11.16 3.38
CA ALA A 108 8.29 11.25 4.79
C ALA A 108 7.19 10.62 5.66
N ARG A 109 5.92 10.97 5.38
CA ARG A 109 4.77 10.40 6.09
C ARG A 109 4.65 8.89 5.93
N TRP A 110 4.97 8.34 4.75
CA TRP A 110 4.94 6.90 4.53
C TRP A 110 5.97 6.22 5.42
N GLN A 111 7.20 6.75 5.48
CA GLN A 111 8.27 6.21 6.31
C GLN A 111 7.92 6.23 7.80
N ASP A 112 7.28 7.29 8.27
CA ASP A 112 6.85 7.46 9.66
C ASP A 112 5.57 6.70 10.02
N ALA A 113 4.72 6.41 9.02
CA ALA A 113 3.45 5.71 9.25
C ALA A 113 3.67 4.26 9.68
N SER A 114 2.83 3.78 10.60
CA SER A 114 2.82 2.38 11.01
C SER A 114 2.33 1.49 9.88
N ILE A 115 2.92 0.30 9.77
CA ILE A 115 2.44 -0.76 8.88
C ILE A 115 1.05 -1.17 9.36
N ALA A 116 0.10 -1.27 8.43
CA ALA A 116 -1.24 -1.75 8.70
C ALA A 116 -1.24 -3.28 8.66
N THR A 117 -1.68 -3.91 9.75
CA THR A 117 -1.94 -5.35 9.81
C THR A 117 -3.25 -5.61 9.09
N GLN A 118 -3.14 -5.93 7.80
CA GLN A 118 -4.30 -6.16 6.95
C GLN A 118 -5.08 -7.38 7.42
N MET A 119 -6.40 -7.30 7.31
CA MET A 119 -7.32 -8.35 7.72
C MET A 119 -8.37 -8.61 6.64
N ARG A 120 -8.75 -9.87 6.47
CA ARG A 120 -9.85 -10.27 5.58
C ARG A 120 -10.72 -11.34 6.20
N THR A 121 -11.99 -11.35 5.80
CA THR A 121 -12.95 -12.39 6.19
C THR A 121 -12.76 -13.64 5.33
N ALA A 122 -12.42 -14.77 5.95
CA ALA A 122 -12.29 -16.07 5.28
C ALA A 122 -13.65 -16.75 5.08
N ASP A 123 -13.65 -17.95 4.47
CA ASP A 123 -14.88 -18.69 4.14
C ASP A 123 -15.70 -19.08 5.38
N ASP A 124 -15.04 -19.27 6.54
CA ASP A 124 -15.62 -19.57 7.85
C ASP A 124 -16.25 -18.35 8.55
N LYS A 125 -16.27 -17.19 7.88
CA LYS A 125 -16.79 -15.91 8.38
C LYS A 125 -15.96 -15.27 9.50
N LYS A 126 -14.75 -15.76 9.77
CA LYS A 126 -13.82 -15.13 10.72
C LYS A 126 -12.85 -14.21 9.99
N ASN A 127 -12.39 -13.19 10.70
CA ASN A 127 -11.38 -12.25 10.21
C ASN A 127 -10.00 -12.76 10.58
N TYR A 128 -9.10 -12.79 9.61
CA TYR A 128 -7.73 -13.24 9.79
C TYR A 128 -6.75 -12.19 9.28
N THR A 129 -5.63 -12.05 9.98
CA THR A 129 -4.43 -11.38 9.48
C THR A 129 -3.83 -12.16 8.32
N ILE A 130 -2.91 -11.58 7.55
CA ILE A 130 -2.22 -12.30 6.46
C ILE A 130 -1.53 -13.57 6.96
N ALA A 131 -0.89 -13.51 8.13
CA ALA A 131 -0.18 -14.66 8.68
C ALA A 131 -1.13 -15.82 9.01
N GLU A 132 -2.26 -15.52 9.66
CA GLU A 132 -3.25 -16.54 10.01
C GLU A 132 -4.02 -17.03 8.77
N PHE A 133 -4.34 -16.13 7.83
CA PHE A 133 -5.04 -16.46 6.59
C PHE A 133 -4.16 -17.37 5.72
N LYS A 134 -2.85 -17.12 5.69
CA LYS A 134 -1.89 -18.03 5.07
C LYS A 134 -1.86 -19.38 5.78
N ALA A 135 -1.84 -19.43 7.11
CA ALA A 135 -1.90 -20.70 7.84
C ALA A 135 -3.20 -21.48 7.54
N TYR A 136 -4.31 -20.77 7.33
CA TYR A 136 -5.61 -21.35 6.99
C TYR A 136 -5.71 -21.82 5.51
N TYR A 137 -5.01 -21.16 4.58
CA TYR A 137 -4.98 -21.49 3.15
C TYR A 137 -3.55 -21.67 2.57
N PRO A 138 -2.72 -22.58 3.10
CA PRO A 138 -1.25 -22.57 2.90
C PRO A 138 -0.77 -22.37 1.46
N ASP A 139 -1.36 -23.08 0.49
CA ASP A 139 -0.87 -23.08 -0.89
C ASP A 139 -1.54 -22.04 -1.80
N ILE A 140 -2.77 -21.64 -1.46
CA ILE A 140 -3.65 -20.82 -2.31
C ILE A 140 -4.06 -19.51 -1.64
N TRP A 141 -3.38 -19.12 -0.55
CA TRP A 141 -3.78 -17.98 0.25
C TRP A 141 -3.80 -16.67 -0.55
N PRO A 142 -2.88 -16.35 -1.49
CA PRO A 142 -2.97 -15.09 -2.22
C PRO A 142 -4.23 -15.02 -3.10
N GLU A 143 -4.59 -16.13 -3.75
CA GLU A 143 -5.81 -16.24 -4.56
C GLU A 143 -7.07 -16.11 -3.71
N LYS A 144 -7.09 -16.75 -2.54
CA LYS A 144 -8.19 -16.65 -1.57
C LYS A 144 -8.27 -15.24 -0.97
N TRP A 145 -7.13 -14.64 -0.63
CA TRP A 145 -7.02 -13.29 -0.08
C TRP A 145 -7.58 -12.26 -1.04
N ALA A 146 -7.19 -12.33 -2.32
CA ALA A 146 -7.65 -11.40 -3.35
C ALA A 146 -9.19 -11.37 -3.49
N LYS A 147 -9.86 -12.52 -3.27
CA LYS A 147 -11.32 -12.66 -3.33
C LYS A 147 -12.02 -12.39 -2.00
N ALA A 148 -11.32 -12.58 -0.88
CA ALA A 148 -11.87 -12.40 0.45
C ALA A 148 -12.26 -10.94 0.70
N LYS A 149 -13.28 -10.73 1.54
CA LYS A 149 -13.74 -9.38 1.86
C LYS A 149 -12.70 -8.67 2.73
N ALA A 150 -12.21 -7.52 2.26
CA ALA A 150 -11.39 -6.62 3.05
C ALA A 150 -12.18 -6.07 4.24
N VAL A 151 -11.58 -6.11 5.42
CA VAL A 151 -12.06 -5.43 6.62
C VAL A 151 -11.00 -4.44 7.10
N ALA A 152 -11.39 -3.52 7.98
CA ALA A 152 -10.45 -2.55 8.53
C ALA A 152 -9.24 -3.25 9.16
N CYS A 153 -8.03 -2.78 8.82
CA CYS A 153 -6.76 -3.29 9.37
C CYS A 153 -6.78 -3.27 10.91
N GLN A 154 -6.00 -4.10 11.60
CA GLN A 154 -6.06 -4.24 13.06
C GLN A 154 -5.87 -2.92 13.83
N GLU A 155 -5.01 -2.02 13.32
CA GLU A 155 -4.72 -0.71 13.90
C GLU A 155 -5.68 0.38 13.43
N CYS A 156 -6.52 0.10 12.44
CA CYS A 156 -7.42 1.08 11.83
C CYS A 156 -8.64 1.32 12.71
N CYS A 157 -8.95 2.58 12.98
CA CYS A 157 -10.18 3.01 13.64
C CYS A 157 -11.09 3.79 12.69
N GLY A 158 -10.53 4.39 11.64
CA GLY A 158 -11.24 5.30 10.76
C GLY A 158 -12.35 4.61 9.97
N GLY A 159 -13.58 5.11 10.10
CA GLY A 159 -14.75 4.61 9.36
C GLY A 159 -15.38 3.34 9.93
N LEU A 160 -14.98 2.91 11.13
CA LEU A 160 -15.67 1.85 11.86
C LEU A 160 -17.04 2.32 12.35
N LYS A 161 -17.97 1.37 12.48
CA LYS A 161 -19.24 1.58 13.20
C LYS A 161 -18.97 1.49 14.70
N HIS A 162 -19.86 2.08 15.51
CA HIS A 162 -19.75 2.08 16.97
C HIS A 162 -19.46 0.68 17.54
N ALA A 163 -20.28 -0.32 17.19
CA ALA A 163 -20.10 -1.69 17.65
C ALA A 163 -18.74 -2.31 17.26
N ASP A 164 -18.19 -1.99 16.10
CA ASP A 164 -16.87 -2.49 15.68
C ASP A 164 -15.72 -1.70 16.33
N CYS A 165 -15.96 -0.43 16.68
CA CYS A 165 -15.00 0.43 17.35
C CYS A 165 -14.76 -0.01 18.80
N ASP A 166 -15.85 -0.32 19.52
CA ASP A 166 -15.80 -0.71 20.93
C ASP A 166 -15.08 -2.04 21.16
N LEU A 167 -15.05 -2.91 20.14
CA LEU A 167 -14.34 -4.18 20.17
C LEU A 167 -12.82 -4.03 19.97
N ARG A 168 -12.33 -2.83 19.65
CA ARG A 168 -10.91 -2.60 19.39
C ARG A 168 -10.26 -1.89 20.55
N GLU A 169 -9.33 -2.58 21.19
CA GLU A 169 -8.56 -2.09 22.34
C GLU A 169 -7.78 -0.79 22.09
N LYS A 170 -7.53 -0.43 20.83
CA LYS A 170 -6.78 0.77 20.42
C LYS A 170 -7.66 1.85 19.79
N CYS A 171 -8.97 1.67 19.79
CA CYS A 171 -9.91 2.65 19.27
C CYS A 171 -10.84 3.15 20.36
N THR A 172 -11.24 4.41 20.26
CA THR A 172 -12.28 5.00 21.10
C THR A 172 -13.28 5.70 20.22
N TRP A 173 -14.54 5.62 20.62
CA TRP A 173 -15.60 6.42 20.03
C TRP A 173 -15.57 7.81 20.67
N ASN A 174 -15.38 8.85 19.85
CA ASN A 174 -15.38 10.23 20.31
C ASN A 174 -16.21 11.13 19.38
N TRP A 175 -17.12 11.91 19.96
CA TRP A 175 -17.89 12.90 19.20
C TRP A 175 -16.97 13.98 18.65
N ASP A 176 -17.05 14.26 17.35
CA ASP A 176 -16.34 15.38 16.72
C ASP A 176 -17.26 16.62 16.68
N PRO A 177 -17.10 17.59 17.60
CA PRO A 177 -17.97 18.77 17.66
C PRO A 177 -17.80 19.68 16.45
N LEU A 178 -16.68 19.60 15.71
CA LEU A 178 -16.43 20.40 14.51
C LEU A 178 -17.19 19.85 13.31
N LYS A 179 -17.19 18.53 13.14
CA LYS A 179 -17.92 17.89 12.04
C LYS A 179 -19.39 17.67 12.33
N LYS A 180 -19.81 17.75 13.61
CA LYS A 180 -21.16 17.42 14.08
C LYS A 180 -21.63 16.06 13.52
N ASP A 181 -20.69 15.13 13.37
CA ASP A 181 -20.93 13.81 12.79
C ASP A 181 -20.45 12.70 13.71
N TRP A 182 -21.21 11.61 13.71
CA TRP A 182 -20.84 10.35 14.34
C TRP A 182 -20.06 9.43 13.38
N LYS A 183 -19.98 9.76 12.08
CA LYS A 183 -19.42 8.88 11.05
C LYS A 183 -17.88 8.82 11.09
N THR A 184 -17.24 9.83 11.66
CA THR A 184 -15.79 9.88 11.85
C THR A 184 -15.36 9.73 13.31
N ALA A 185 -16.29 9.31 14.17
CA ALA A 185 -16.12 9.31 15.62
C ALA A 185 -15.17 8.22 16.15
N CYS A 186 -15.01 7.10 15.44
CA CYS A 186 -14.04 6.09 15.85
C CYS A 186 -12.62 6.56 15.51
N VAL A 187 -11.82 6.82 16.55
CA VAL A 187 -10.45 7.32 16.45
C VAL A 187 -9.51 6.44 17.24
N ALA A 188 -8.21 6.48 16.91
CA ALA A 188 -7.21 5.77 17.70
C ALA A 188 -7.12 6.37 19.12
N LEU A 189 -6.93 5.51 20.12
CA LEU A 189 -6.96 5.86 21.54
C LEU A 189 -5.87 6.86 21.97
N GLU A 190 -4.84 7.12 21.17
CA GLU A 190 -3.91 8.22 21.44
C GLU A 190 -3.52 9.05 20.22
N ARG A 191 -3.98 10.31 20.25
CA ARG A 191 -3.21 11.50 19.82
C ARG A 191 -3.46 12.74 20.69
N HIS A 192 -4.15 12.60 21.84
CA HIS A 192 -4.47 13.71 22.76
C HIS A 192 -3.49 13.88 23.92
N TYR A 193 -2.45 13.05 24.03
CA TYR A 193 -1.37 13.26 25.02
C TYR A 193 -0.08 13.74 24.34
N ARG A 194 -0.16 14.82 23.55
CA ARG A 194 1.04 15.66 23.35
C ARG A 194 1.13 16.56 24.58
N ARG A 195 2.15 16.33 25.39
CA ARG A 195 2.52 17.05 26.63
C ARG A 195 2.79 18.56 26.44
N ASP A 196 2.44 19.14 25.31
CA ASP A 196 2.67 20.56 24.99
C ASP A 196 1.40 21.41 25.15
N ASP A 197 0.23 20.79 25.32
CA ASP A 197 -1.04 21.50 25.48
C ASP A 197 -1.49 21.60 26.96
N ALA A 198 -0.56 21.41 27.91
CA ALA A 198 -0.78 21.57 29.36
C ALA A 198 -1.01 23.04 29.80
N LYS A 199 -1.66 23.83 28.94
CA LYS A 199 -2.21 25.15 29.25
C LYS A 199 -3.53 25.31 28.50
N LEU A 200 -4.56 24.65 29.01
CA LEU A 200 -5.96 25.08 29.12
C LEU A 200 -6.78 23.80 29.23
N HIS A 201 -7.05 23.37 30.44
CA HIS A 201 -8.31 22.77 30.91
C HIS A 201 -8.02 22.44 32.37
N THR A 202 -8.25 23.45 33.21
CA THR A 202 -8.27 23.28 34.66
C THR A 202 -9.29 22.20 35.00
N GLU A 203 -8.91 21.32 35.91
CA GLU A 203 -9.78 20.44 36.69
C GLU A 203 -11.15 21.10 36.91
N ASN A 204 -12.22 20.57 36.30
CA ASN A 204 -13.58 20.57 36.88
C ASN A 204 -14.71 19.96 36.04
N ASP A 205 -14.48 19.44 34.83
CA ASP A 205 -15.56 18.79 34.09
C ASP A 205 -15.08 17.43 33.58
N PHE A 206 -15.42 16.37 34.31
CA PHE A 206 -16.02 15.14 33.79
C PHE A 206 -16.13 14.13 34.93
N ALA A 207 -17.34 14.10 35.50
CA ALA A 207 -17.84 13.00 36.29
C ALA A 207 -17.56 11.67 35.59
N THR A 208 -16.94 10.74 36.31
CA THR A 208 -16.87 9.34 35.93
C THR A 208 -18.25 8.73 36.17
N PRO A 209 -18.93 8.12 35.19
CA PRO A 209 -19.92 7.11 35.51
C PRO A 209 -19.17 5.79 35.56
N GLY A 210 -18.80 5.43 36.78
CA GLY A 210 -18.51 4.05 37.13
C GLY A 210 -19.70 3.14 36.84
N ARG A 211 -19.35 1.85 36.85
CA ARG A 211 -20.23 0.68 36.96
C ARG A 211 -21.54 0.95 37.72
N ASP A 212 -22.55 0.20 37.29
CA ASP A 212 -23.79 -0.13 38.01
C ASP A 212 -24.98 0.81 37.80
N ALA A 213 -25.80 0.49 36.78
CA ALA A 213 -27.21 0.85 36.76
C ALA A 213 -28.04 -0.37 36.32
N LYS A 214 -28.11 -1.36 37.21
CA LYS A 214 -29.30 -2.22 37.36
C LYS A 214 -30.29 -1.46 38.27
N ALA A 215 -31.59 -1.64 38.01
CA ALA A 215 -32.74 -1.05 38.72
C ALA A 215 -32.96 0.43 38.39
N GLU A 216 -34.17 0.97 38.21
CA GLU A 216 -35.51 0.52 38.56
C GLU A 216 -36.48 1.41 37.75
N TRP A 217 -37.40 0.83 36.97
CA TRP A 217 -38.50 1.59 36.37
C TRP A 217 -39.69 1.59 37.32
N LYS A 218 -39.84 2.67 38.11
CA LYS A 218 -41.07 3.16 38.75
C LYS A 218 -40.95 4.70 38.78
N ALA A 219 -41.96 5.52 38.52
CA ALA A 219 -43.38 5.43 38.81
C ALA A 219 -44.20 6.40 37.92
N THR A 220 -45.41 5.98 37.54
CA THR A 220 -46.77 6.58 37.69
C THR A 220 -47.00 8.12 37.78
N PRO A 221 -48.25 8.62 37.58
CA PRO A 221 -48.58 9.72 36.67
C PRO A 221 -49.01 11.02 37.38
N ALA A 222 -49.22 12.08 36.58
CA ALA A 222 -50.14 13.17 36.88
C ALA A 222 -50.84 13.61 35.57
#